data_AF-A0A368XXP1-F1
#
_entry.id   AF-A0A368XXP1-F1
#
_cell.length_a   1.000
_cell.length_b   1.000
_cell.length_c   1.000
_cell.angle_alpha   90.00
_cell.angle_beta   90.00
_cell.angle_gamma   90.00
#
_symmetry.space_group_name_H-M   'P 1'
#
loop_
_entity.id
_entity.type
_entity.pdbx_description
1 polymer ?
#
loop_
_entity_poly.entity_id
_entity_poly.type
_entity_poly.pdbx_seq_one_letter_code
_entity_poly.pdbx_strand_id
1 'polypeptide(L)'
;MDRRARDEIHQRRRRIARRSERTEAVEFFNMLTSQEMLQATEALLPEHRERLYPPTVALSMFMRQTLEADGSCQKAVNGWAAQRAADGLRACSVRTGGYCRARQRLPLAMVSGLARHTGRLLSQKAHQRWLWRGRSVKLVDGTGLSMPDTPENQAAYPQPSTQAHGVGFPLARLVVVI
;
A
#
# COMPACT_ATOMS: atom_id res chain seq x y z
N MET A 1 6.11 -34.41 -2.03
CA MET A 1 5.88 -33.09 -1.42
C MET A 1 5.01 -33.32 -0.20
N ASP A 2 5.51 -33.02 1.00
CA ASP A 2 4.96 -33.48 2.28
C ASP A 2 3.59 -32.86 2.61
N ARG A 3 2.61 -33.66 3.07
CA ARG A 3 1.22 -33.21 3.35
C ARG A 3 1.20 -32.13 4.43
N ARG A 4 2.03 -32.27 5.47
CA ARG A 4 2.15 -31.28 6.56
C ARG A 4 2.59 -29.90 6.08
N ALA A 5 3.53 -29.83 5.14
CA ALA A 5 4.01 -28.56 4.59
C ALA A 5 2.92 -27.82 3.80
N ARG A 6 2.03 -28.54 3.11
CA ARG A 6 0.87 -27.94 2.42
C ARG A 6 -0.15 -27.39 3.42
N ASP A 7 -0.42 -28.13 4.49
CA ASP A 7 -1.37 -27.71 5.53
C ASP A 7 -0.88 -26.46 6.26
N GLU A 8 0.41 -26.37 6.60
CA GLU A 8 1.02 -25.18 7.21
C GLU A 8 0.92 -23.93 6.31
N ILE A 9 1.18 -24.08 5.00
CA ILE A 9 1.06 -22.98 4.03
C ILE A 9 -0.40 -22.52 3.92
N HIS A 10 -1.35 -23.45 3.86
CA HIS A 10 -2.78 -23.11 3.80
C HIS A 10 -3.27 -22.41 5.07
N GLN A 11 -2.89 -22.90 6.25
CA GLN A 11 -3.22 -22.25 7.52
C GLN A 11 -2.63 -20.84 7.61
N ARG A 12 -1.36 -20.67 7.18
CA ARG A 12 -0.70 -19.36 7.17
C ARG A 12 -1.37 -18.39 6.20
N ARG A 13 -1.72 -18.83 4.99
CA ARG A 13 -2.45 -18.02 3.99
C ARG A 13 -3.79 -17.54 4.56
N ARG A 14 -4.57 -18.44 5.18
CA ARG A 14 -5.85 -18.08 5.82
C ARG A 14 -5.65 -17.07 6.96
N ARG A 15 -4.58 -17.23 7.77
CA ARG A 15 -4.26 -16.29 8.86
C ARG A 15 -3.88 -14.91 8.33
N ILE A 16 -3.11 -14.84 7.24
CA ILE A 16 -2.74 -13.58 6.59
C ILE A 16 -3.98 -12.89 6.01
N ALA A 17 -4.83 -13.62 5.28
CA ALA A 17 -6.06 -13.07 4.71
C ALA A 17 -6.98 -12.49 5.81
N ARG A 18 -7.27 -13.28 6.85
CA ARG A 18 -8.08 -12.82 8.00
C ARG A 18 -7.48 -11.63 8.74
N ARG A 19 -6.15 -11.56 8.83
CA ARG A 19 -5.47 -10.42 9.45
C ARG A 19 -5.63 -9.18 8.58
N SER A 20 -5.41 -9.31 7.27
CA SER A 20 -5.59 -8.21 6.32
C SER A 20 -6.99 -7.61 6.36
N GLU A 21 -8.03 -8.43 6.54
CA GLU A 21 -9.43 -7.97 6.68
C GLU A 21 -9.71 -7.20 7.97
N ARG A 22 -8.93 -7.46 9.03
CA ARG A 22 -9.10 -6.86 10.37
C ARG A 22 -8.10 -5.75 10.67
N THR A 23 -7.09 -5.59 9.83
CA THR A 23 -6.03 -4.61 10.04
C THR A 23 -6.60 -3.22 9.89
N GLU A 24 -6.60 -2.46 10.98
CA GLU A 24 -7.04 -1.08 11.00
C GLU A 24 -5.89 -0.11 10.65
N ALA A 25 -6.22 1.12 10.26
CA ALA A 25 -5.21 2.13 9.94
C ALA A 25 -4.21 2.37 11.10
N VAL A 26 -4.65 2.19 12.34
CA VAL A 26 -3.77 2.33 13.52
C VAL A 26 -2.68 1.24 13.59
N GLU A 27 -2.95 0.02 13.10
CA GLU A 27 -1.93 -1.04 13.08
C GLU A 27 -0.79 -0.68 12.12
N PHE A 28 -1.12 -0.10 10.96
CA PHE A 28 -0.13 0.42 10.04
C PHE A 28 0.65 1.59 10.61
N PHE A 29 -0.03 2.49 11.32
CA PHE A 29 0.62 3.60 12.01
C PHE A 29 1.65 3.08 13.01
N ASN A 30 1.25 2.13 13.86
CA ASN A 30 2.13 1.50 14.85
C ASN A 30 3.30 0.75 14.20
N MET A 31 3.10 0.15 13.02
CA MET A 31 4.18 -0.47 12.27
C MET A 31 5.18 0.59 11.76
N LEU A 32 4.69 1.67 11.17
CA LEU A 32 5.53 2.74 10.63
C LEU A 32 6.33 3.49 11.70
N THR A 33 5.83 3.51 12.94
CA THR A 33 6.47 4.11 14.11
C THR A 33 7.17 3.09 15.03
N SER A 34 7.21 1.81 14.63
CA SER A 34 7.92 0.77 15.39
C SER A 34 9.43 1.00 15.35
N GLN A 35 10.16 0.48 16.35
CA GLN A 35 11.63 0.61 16.41
C GLN A 35 12.34 0.15 15.12
N GLU A 36 11.82 -0.87 14.45
CA GLU A 36 12.42 -1.40 13.22
C GLU A 36 12.22 -0.46 12.02
N MET A 37 11.14 0.31 12.00
CA MET A 37 10.76 1.15 10.86
C MET A 37 10.99 2.65 11.09
N LEU A 38 11.05 3.10 12.35
CA LEU A 38 10.99 4.51 12.73
C LEU A 38 12.05 5.33 12.00
N GLN A 39 13.31 4.90 12.05
CA GLN A 39 14.42 5.60 11.41
C GLN A 39 14.23 5.73 9.89
N ALA A 40 13.74 4.66 9.24
CA ALA A 40 13.48 4.68 7.80
C ALA A 40 12.29 5.59 7.44
N THR A 41 11.26 5.61 8.29
CA THR A 41 10.12 6.50 8.15
C THR A 41 10.55 7.96 8.31
N GLU A 42 11.27 8.30 9.38
CA GLU A 42 11.73 9.66 9.68
C GLU A 42 12.64 10.22 8.58
N ALA A 43 13.58 9.42 8.07
CA ALA A 43 14.47 9.83 6.99
C ALA A 43 13.73 10.18 5.67
N LEU A 44 12.49 9.73 5.52
CA LEU A 44 11.67 9.94 4.33
C LEU A 44 10.48 10.89 4.59
N LEU A 45 10.32 11.38 5.82
CA LEU A 45 9.25 12.31 6.15
C LEU A 45 9.51 13.67 5.52
N PRO A 46 8.53 14.25 4.82
CA PRO A 46 8.65 15.63 4.37
C PRO A 46 8.54 16.57 5.56
N GLU A 47 8.98 17.82 5.39
CA GLU A 47 8.60 18.88 6.32
C GLU A 47 7.07 18.98 6.37
N HIS A 48 6.51 18.92 7.57
CA HIS A 48 5.06 18.92 7.76
C HIS A 48 4.68 19.54 9.10
N ARG A 49 3.38 19.83 9.25
CA ARG A 49 2.79 20.26 10.51
C ARG A 49 1.98 19.12 11.09
N GLU A 50 2.06 18.95 12.41
CA GLU A 50 1.19 18.04 13.13
C GLU A 50 -0.25 18.55 13.12
N ARG A 51 -1.10 17.87 12.35
CA ARG A 51 -2.54 18.19 12.16
C ARG A 51 -3.36 16.89 12.25
N LEU A 52 -4.58 16.87 11.71
CA LEU A 52 -5.42 15.65 11.70
C LEU A 52 -4.87 14.52 10.84
N TYR A 53 -4.14 14.86 9.78
CA TYR A 53 -3.60 13.91 8.79
C TYR A 53 -2.12 14.24 8.50
N PRO A 54 -1.20 14.06 9.46
CA PRO A 54 0.23 14.11 9.19
C PRO A 54 0.62 12.97 8.22
N PRO A 55 1.79 13.03 7.55
CA PRO A 55 2.16 12.09 6.50
C PRO A 55 2.08 10.62 6.92
N THR A 56 2.52 10.26 8.14
CA THR A 56 2.44 8.89 8.68
C THR A 56 0.99 8.40 8.82
N VAL A 57 0.10 9.23 9.36
CA VAL A 57 -1.35 8.91 9.47
C VAL A 57 -1.98 8.79 8.08
N ALA A 58 -1.70 9.74 7.19
CA ALA A 58 -2.23 9.73 5.83
C ALA A 58 -1.79 8.48 5.06
N LEU A 59 -0.52 8.07 5.19
CA LEU A 59 0.01 6.84 4.60
C LEU A 59 -0.66 5.60 5.20
N SER A 60 -0.84 5.57 6.52
CA SER A 60 -1.48 4.45 7.23
C SER A 60 -2.93 4.26 6.80
N MET A 61 -3.69 5.35 6.73
CA MET A 61 -5.06 5.34 6.21
C MET A 61 -5.10 4.94 4.73
N PHE A 62 -4.11 5.37 3.93
CA PHE A 62 -4.06 5.01 2.52
C PHE A 62 -3.79 3.52 2.31
N MET A 63 -2.85 2.93 3.05
CA MET A 63 -2.60 1.48 2.99
C MET A 63 -3.85 0.68 3.39
N ARG A 64 -4.55 1.10 4.47
CA ARG A 64 -5.84 0.52 4.84
C ARG A 64 -6.85 0.63 3.71
N GLN A 65 -7.00 1.81 3.13
CA GLN A 65 -7.94 2.07 2.03
C GLN A 65 -7.64 1.18 0.82
N THR A 66 -6.38 1.01 0.42
CA THR A 66 -6.02 0.19 -0.74
C THR A 66 -6.27 -1.31 -0.55
N LEU A 67 -6.32 -1.77 0.71
CA LEU A 67 -6.61 -3.17 1.03
C LEU A 67 -8.10 -3.44 1.25
N GLU A 68 -8.93 -2.39 1.29
CA GLU A 68 -10.38 -2.51 1.42
C GLU A 68 -11.04 -2.82 0.08
N ALA A 69 -12.03 -3.72 0.10
CA ALA A 69 -12.80 -4.09 -1.09
C ALA A 69 -13.54 -2.90 -1.73
N ASP A 70 -14.08 -1.98 -0.93
CA ASP A 70 -14.73 -0.75 -1.40
C ASP A 70 -13.71 0.32 -1.81
N GLY A 71 -12.54 0.35 -1.15
CA GLY A 71 -11.46 1.30 -1.46
C GLY A 71 -11.82 2.77 -1.39
N SER A 72 -13.01 3.16 -0.90
CA SER A 72 -13.50 4.53 -0.97
C SER A 72 -12.83 5.44 0.08
N CYS A 73 -12.62 6.71 -0.28
CA CYS A 73 -12.12 7.69 0.68
C CYS A 73 -13.11 7.92 1.83
N GLN A 74 -14.41 7.79 1.58
CA GLN A 74 -15.44 7.98 2.60
C GLN A 74 -15.35 6.89 3.66
N LYS A 75 -15.21 5.62 3.25
CA LYS A 75 -15.03 4.51 4.18
C LYS A 75 -13.76 4.67 5.01
N ALA A 76 -12.64 5.05 4.40
CA ALA A 76 -11.39 5.28 5.10
C ALA A 76 -11.51 6.38 6.19
N VAL A 77 -12.16 7.50 5.87
CA VAL A 77 -12.35 8.60 6.82
C VAL A 77 -13.37 8.25 7.90
N ASN A 78 -14.45 7.54 7.56
CA ASN A 78 -15.42 7.06 8.55
C ASN A 78 -14.77 6.09 9.55
N GLY A 79 -14.00 5.12 9.06
CA GLY A 79 -13.26 4.17 9.90
C GLY A 79 -12.27 4.88 10.83
N TRP A 80 -11.52 5.86 10.30
CA TRP A 80 -10.62 6.67 11.12
C TRP A 80 -11.34 7.49 12.19
N ALA A 81 -12.47 8.12 11.85
CA ALA A 81 -13.25 8.88 12.81
C ALA A 81 -13.85 7.98 13.91
N ALA A 82 -14.32 6.78 13.55
CA ALA A 82 -14.84 5.79 14.49
C ALA A 82 -13.73 5.29 15.43
N GLN A 83 -12.55 4.95 14.89
CA GLN A 83 -11.41 4.51 15.69
C GLN A 83 -10.96 5.60 16.67
N ARG A 84 -10.83 6.84 16.21
CA ARG A 84 -10.49 7.98 17.09
C ARG A 84 -11.49 8.15 18.23
N ALA A 85 -12.78 7.99 17.95
CA ALA A 85 -13.81 8.07 18.98
C ALA A 85 -13.70 6.91 19.99
N ALA A 86 -13.43 5.69 19.51
CA ALA A 86 -13.18 4.53 20.36
C ALA A 86 -11.93 4.71 21.25
N ASP A 87 -10.91 5.41 20.75
CA ASP A 87 -9.68 5.73 21.49
C ASP A 87 -9.83 6.96 22.40
N GLY A 88 -11.04 7.52 22.54
CA GLY A 88 -11.30 8.70 23.39
C GLY A 88 -10.71 10.01 22.86
N LEU A 89 -10.29 10.04 21.59
CA LEU A 89 -9.73 11.24 20.96
C LEU A 89 -10.84 12.18 20.48
N ARG A 90 -10.52 13.47 20.36
CA ARG A 90 -11.45 14.47 19.84
C ARG A 90 -11.97 14.06 18.45
N ALA A 91 -13.30 14.13 18.30
CA ALA A 91 -14.00 13.90 17.06
C ALA A 91 -13.44 14.76 15.92
N CYS A 92 -13.32 14.17 14.74
CA CYS A 92 -12.90 14.84 13.52
C CYS A 92 -14.01 14.84 12.46
N SER A 93 -13.96 15.79 11.53
CA SER A 93 -14.91 15.83 10.41
C SER A 93 -14.77 14.58 9.54
N VAL A 94 -15.89 13.98 9.17
CA VAL A 94 -15.95 12.81 8.26
C VAL A 94 -15.88 13.19 6.77
N ARG A 95 -15.65 14.47 6.45
CA ARG A 95 -15.48 14.92 5.06
C ARG A 95 -14.14 14.48 4.50
N THR A 96 -14.16 13.90 3.29
CA THR A 96 -12.97 13.32 2.64
C THR A 96 -11.92 14.34 2.21
N GLY A 97 -12.31 15.61 1.96
CA GLY A 97 -11.41 16.61 1.37
C GLY A 97 -10.13 16.92 2.19
N GLY A 98 -10.15 16.74 3.51
CA GLY A 98 -8.95 16.86 4.34
C GLY A 98 -7.97 15.70 4.09
N TYR A 99 -8.50 14.49 4.08
CA TYR A 99 -7.76 13.26 3.84
C TYR A 99 -7.23 13.18 2.40
N CYS A 100 -8.05 13.48 1.39
CA CYS A 100 -7.63 13.46 -0.02
C CYS A 100 -6.45 14.40 -0.28
N ARG A 101 -6.48 15.62 0.28
CA ARG A 101 -5.36 16.57 0.18
C ARG A 101 -4.12 16.11 0.95
N ALA A 102 -4.27 15.40 2.07
CA ALA A 102 -3.14 14.81 2.77
C ALA A 102 -2.50 13.68 1.96
N ARG A 103 -3.33 12.80 1.38
CA ARG A 103 -2.87 11.70 0.52
C ARG A 103 -2.13 12.20 -0.72
N GLN A 104 -2.62 13.25 -1.38
CA GLN A 104 -1.95 13.88 -2.54
C GLN A 104 -0.59 14.49 -2.20
N ARG A 105 -0.33 14.85 -0.94
CA ARG A 105 0.94 15.41 -0.47
C ARG A 105 1.97 14.35 -0.06
N LEU A 106 1.61 13.05 -0.08
CA LEU A 106 2.54 11.98 0.27
C LEU A 106 3.68 11.93 -0.76
N PRO A 107 4.96 12.05 -0.34
CA PRO A 107 6.07 11.98 -1.27
C PRO A 107 6.20 10.58 -1.86
N LEU A 108 6.40 10.48 -3.18
CA LEU A 108 6.68 9.20 -3.84
C LEU A 108 7.95 8.53 -3.27
N ALA A 109 8.95 9.32 -2.89
CA ALA A 109 10.16 8.84 -2.22
C ALA A 109 9.85 8.13 -0.90
N MET A 110 8.88 8.63 -0.13
CA MET A 110 8.45 8.01 1.12
C MET A 110 7.80 6.64 0.87
N VAL A 111 6.81 6.59 -0.02
CA VAL A 111 6.09 5.34 -0.33
C VAL A 111 7.03 4.29 -0.92
N SER A 112 7.81 4.66 -1.95
CA SER A 112 8.72 3.73 -2.62
C SER A 112 9.93 3.34 -1.75
N GLY A 113 10.44 4.27 -0.93
CA GLY A 113 11.53 4.02 0.01
C GLY A 113 11.13 3.03 1.09
N LEU A 114 9.97 3.25 1.72
CA LEU A 114 9.43 2.34 2.74
C LEU A 114 9.10 0.97 2.17
N ALA A 115 8.49 0.88 0.98
CA ALA A 115 8.21 -0.39 0.32
C ALA A 115 9.49 -1.20 0.05
N ARG A 116 10.56 -0.55 -0.42
CA ARG A 116 11.86 -1.22 -0.63
C ARG A 116 12.52 -1.60 0.70
N HIS A 117 12.41 -0.76 1.72
CA HIS A 117 12.96 -1.03 3.05
C HIS A 117 12.30 -2.26 3.69
N THR A 118 10.96 -2.30 3.75
CA THR A 118 10.21 -3.45 4.27
C THR A 118 10.49 -4.70 3.44
N GLY A 119 10.59 -4.59 2.12
CA GLY A 119 10.98 -5.70 1.24
C GLY A 119 12.36 -6.29 1.59
N ARG A 120 13.36 -5.44 1.87
CA ARG A 120 14.69 -5.90 2.31
C ARG A 120 14.63 -6.59 3.67
N LEU A 121 13.93 -6.00 4.65
CA LEU A 121 13.76 -6.60 5.98
C LEU A 121 13.11 -7.98 5.90
N LEU A 122 12.03 -8.11 5.13
CA LEU A 122 11.35 -9.38 4.90
C LEU A 122 12.25 -10.40 4.20
N SER A 123 13.04 -9.96 3.22
CA SER A 123 14.00 -10.84 2.53
C SER A 123 15.10 -11.35 3.45
N GLN A 124 15.60 -10.51 4.37
CA GLN A 124 16.63 -10.90 5.35
C GLN A 124 16.09 -11.87 6.40
N LYS A 125 14.82 -11.72 6.78
CA LYS A 125 14.12 -12.60 7.74
C LYS A 125 13.54 -13.87 7.08
N ALA A 126 13.72 -14.06 5.78
CA ALA A 126 13.18 -15.22 5.07
C ALA A 126 13.86 -16.53 5.54
N HIS A 127 13.06 -17.55 5.85
CA HIS A 127 13.61 -18.84 6.25
C HIS A 127 14.33 -19.53 5.09
N GLN A 128 15.50 -20.13 5.36
CA GLN A 128 16.28 -20.87 4.35
C GLN A 128 15.47 -21.96 3.63
N ARG A 129 14.55 -22.64 4.34
CA ARG A 129 13.64 -23.64 3.75
C ARG A 129 12.69 -23.10 2.68
N TRP A 130 12.55 -21.79 2.53
CA TRP A 130 11.75 -21.17 1.46
C TRP A 130 12.57 -20.91 0.20
N LEU A 131 13.89 -21.02 0.28
CA LEU A 131 14.75 -20.91 -0.88
C LEU A 131 14.64 -22.19 -1.72
N TRP A 132 14.34 -22.03 -3.00
CA TRP A 132 14.32 -23.15 -3.93
C TRP A 132 15.76 -23.48 -4.33
N ARG A 133 16.27 -24.63 -3.86
CA ARG A 133 17.66 -25.05 -4.08
C ARG A 133 18.68 -23.95 -3.69
N GLY A 134 18.43 -23.26 -2.58
CA GLY A 134 19.28 -22.16 -2.09
C GLY A 134 19.10 -20.82 -2.82
N ARG A 135 18.13 -20.71 -3.74
CA ARG A 135 17.84 -19.46 -4.49
C ARG A 135 16.53 -18.83 -4.04
N SER A 136 16.48 -17.49 -4.07
CA SER A 136 15.24 -16.76 -3.84
C SER A 136 14.24 -17.06 -4.95
N VAL A 137 13.01 -17.43 -4.59
CA VAL A 137 11.88 -17.51 -5.53
C VAL A 137 11.26 -16.12 -5.67
N LYS A 138 11.00 -15.70 -6.90
CA LYS A 138 10.36 -14.43 -7.23
C LYS A 138 8.98 -14.66 -7.82
N LEU A 139 8.00 -13.90 -7.36
CA LEU A 139 6.69 -13.81 -7.98
C LEU A 139 6.68 -12.61 -8.91
N VAL A 140 6.19 -12.84 -10.14
CA VAL A 140 6.01 -11.78 -11.13
C VAL A 140 4.53 -11.69 -11.41
N ASP A 141 4.00 -10.49 -11.28
CA ASP A 141 2.63 -10.16 -11.67
C ASP A 141 2.61 -8.81 -12.40
N GLY A 142 1.55 -8.53 -13.14
CA GLY A 142 1.43 -7.29 -13.87
C GLY A 142 -0.02 -6.86 -14.05
N THR A 143 -0.22 -5.55 -14.16
CA THR A 143 -1.54 -4.97 -14.42
C THR A 143 -1.44 -3.78 -15.36
N GLY A 144 -2.56 -3.45 -16.01
CA GLY A 144 -2.71 -2.25 -16.82
C GLY A 144 -3.36 -1.12 -16.02
N LEU A 145 -2.89 0.10 -16.22
CA LEU A 145 -3.44 1.32 -15.67
C LEU A 145 -3.87 2.23 -16.82
N SER A 146 -5.14 2.64 -16.81
CA SER A 146 -5.62 3.69 -17.72
C SER A 146 -5.03 5.03 -17.28
N MET A 147 -4.44 5.75 -18.24
CA MET A 147 -3.81 7.05 -18.02
C MET A 147 -4.70 8.17 -18.56
N PRO A 148 -4.66 9.39 -17.98
CA PRO A 148 -5.31 10.55 -18.57
C PRO A 148 -4.84 10.75 -20.01
N ASP A 149 -5.78 11.05 -20.91
CA ASP A 149 -5.49 11.32 -22.33
C ASP A 149 -4.80 12.68 -22.47
N THR A 150 -3.47 12.64 -22.52
CA THR A 150 -2.58 13.80 -22.66
C THR A 150 -1.49 13.45 -23.66
N PRO A 151 -0.97 14.42 -24.43
CA PRO A 151 0.11 14.17 -25.39
C PRO A 151 1.33 13.48 -24.74
N GLU A 152 1.68 13.86 -23.52
CA GLU A 152 2.79 13.29 -22.76
C GLU A 152 2.55 11.82 -22.41
N ASN A 153 1.35 11.47 -21.93
CA ASN A 153 1.01 10.08 -21.64
C ASN A 153 0.87 9.24 -22.91
N GLN A 154 0.34 9.78 -24.00
CA GLN A 154 0.24 9.06 -25.28
C GLN A 154 1.61 8.72 -25.86
N ALA A 155 2.60 9.63 -25.71
CA ALA A 155 3.97 9.38 -26.13
C ALA A 155 4.66 8.30 -25.28
N ALA A 156 4.42 8.29 -23.96
CA ALA A 156 5.06 7.36 -23.03
C ALA A 156 4.36 5.99 -22.94
N TYR A 157 3.03 5.98 -23.07
CA TYR A 157 2.15 4.83 -22.88
C TYR A 157 1.20 4.69 -24.08
N PRO A 158 1.74 4.35 -25.26
CA PRO A 158 0.98 4.38 -26.50
C PRO A 158 -0.25 3.46 -26.42
N GLN A 159 -1.29 3.90 -27.13
CA GLN A 159 -2.53 3.18 -27.25
C GLN A 159 -2.33 1.71 -27.66
N PRO A 160 -3.07 0.75 -27.09
CA PRO A 160 -3.01 -0.65 -27.50
C PRO A 160 -3.33 -0.82 -29.00
N SER A 161 -2.59 -1.69 -29.68
CA SER A 161 -2.78 -1.98 -31.12
C SER A 161 -4.14 -2.61 -31.45
N THR A 162 -4.90 -3.03 -30.43
CA THR A 162 -6.26 -3.55 -30.56
C THR A 162 -7.31 -2.44 -30.68
N GLN A 163 -6.93 -1.17 -30.55
CA GLN A 163 -7.82 -0.02 -30.68
C GLN A 163 -7.40 0.87 -31.86
N ALA A 164 -8.38 1.49 -32.53
CA ALA A 164 -8.12 2.42 -33.63
C ALA A 164 -7.47 3.72 -33.13
N HIS A 165 -6.60 4.33 -33.92
CA HIS A 165 -5.89 5.56 -33.54
C HIS A 165 -6.85 6.64 -33.01
N GLY A 166 -6.61 7.11 -31.78
CA GLY A 166 -7.43 8.13 -31.12
C GLY A 166 -8.65 7.58 -30.38
N VAL A 167 -8.82 6.25 -30.30
CA VAL A 167 -9.95 5.58 -29.62
C VAL A 167 -9.54 4.93 -28.29
N GLY A 168 -9.71 5.63 -27.19
CA GLY A 168 -9.46 5.11 -25.85
C GLY A 168 -8.34 5.85 -25.14
N PHE A 169 -7.97 5.37 -23.95
CA PHE A 169 -7.00 6.02 -23.09
C PHE A 169 -5.61 5.38 -23.22
N PRO A 170 -4.52 6.16 -23.05
CA PRO A 170 -3.18 5.59 -22.94
C PRO A 170 -3.12 4.54 -21.81
N LEU A 171 -2.36 3.47 -22.04
CA LEU A 171 -2.33 2.32 -21.13
C LEU A 171 -0.92 2.09 -20.58
N ALA A 172 -0.72 2.46 -19.31
CA ALA A 172 0.51 2.13 -18.60
C ALA A 172 0.49 0.66 -18.17
N ARG A 173 1.62 -0.04 -18.31
CA ARG A 173 1.80 -1.42 -17.84
C ARG A 173 2.68 -1.41 -16.61
N LEU A 174 2.15 -1.87 -15.49
CA LEU A 174 2.89 -2.03 -14.25
C LEU A 174 3.28 -3.50 -14.10
N VAL A 175 4.56 -3.76 -13.90
CA VAL A 175 5.08 -5.08 -13.54
C VAL A 175 5.64 -5.01 -12.13
N VAL A 176 5.28 -6.00 -11.32
CA VAL A 176 5.73 -6.11 -9.94
C VAL A 176 6.49 -7.43 -9.78
N VAL A 177 7.70 -7.34 -9.23
CA VAL A 177 8.54 -8.50 -8.88
C VAL A 177 8.71 -8.52 -7.37
N ILE A 178 8.20 -9.58 -6.73
CA ILE A 178 8.24 -9.79 -5.26
C ILE A 178 9.20 -10.94 -4.97
#